data_AF-A0A914YVG8-F1
#
_entry.id   AF-A0A914YVG8-F1
#
_cell.length_a   1.000
_cell.length_b   1.000
_cell.length_c   1.000
_cell.angle_alpha   90.00
_cell.angle_beta   90.00
_cell.angle_gamma   90.00
#
_symmetry.space_group_name_H-M   'P 1'
#
loop_
_entity.id
_entity.type
_entity.pdbx_description
1 polymer ?
#
loop_
_entity_poly.entity_id
_entity_poly.type
_entity_poly.pdbx_seq_one_letter_code
_entity_poly.pdbx_strand_id
1 'polypeptide(L)'
;MKVTRLWYNRKEHSIPSEAEQNILNKSGSKTFYEKSFIDLLCVMSVCNKAQFEHPSESFTRVSTKMLLEQKTKSQNAKLTKKFTIITQSGRLSVKEPTEDLKGMEEGKKPDDYWNVTKKGSSKKKKNNLIGMSLEVALLRYVETVTSVEAIRPRFPKLFEIPFNSVRRWQLVIARCQAKPQSVDALELLEDLQNDQVINVVMMKGAPEEILAKCSHYVLHDELKEIDEDFRNECKDAWEHYGCEGNRVLGFALKHFVSDAHAKFTNESTNYPQEKLVFIGLSAAIDPPKPQVAEAIQQCKDAGIKVYMITGTVVKGNSL
;
A
#
# COMPACT_ATOMS: atom_id res chain seq x y z
N MET A 1 10.76 2.28 -2.61
CA MET A 1 9.95 1.50 -3.57
C MET A 1 8.92 2.36 -4.30
N LYS A 2 8.66 2.04 -5.57
CA LYS A 2 7.60 2.62 -6.42
C LYS A 2 6.98 1.51 -7.29
N VAL A 3 5.68 1.58 -7.55
CA VAL A 3 5.01 0.71 -8.54
C VAL A 3 5.36 1.25 -9.92
N THR A 4 5.85 0.37 -10.79
CA THR A 4 6.34 0.73 -12.14
C THR A 4 5.46 0.17 -13.24
N ARG A 5 4.87 -1.00 -13.01
CA ARG A 5 4.03 -1.68 -14.00
C ARG A 5 2.85 -2.35 -13.34
N LEU A 6 1.78 -2.45 -14.10
CA LEU A 6 0.64 -3.31 -13.82
C LEU A 6 0.45 -4.27 -14.99
N TRP A 7 -0.10 -5.45 -14.69
CA TRP A 7 -0.53 -6.38 -15.71
C TRP A 7 -1.96 -6.78 -15.43
N TYR A 8 -2.88 -6.50 -16.35
CA TYR A 8 -4.29 -6.87 -16.25
C TYR A 8 -4.88 -6.97 -17.67
N ASN A 9 -5.99 -7.68 -17.84
CA ASN A 9 -6.63 -7.90 -19.15
C ASN A 9 -5.64 -8.35 -20.26
N ARG A 10 -4.69 -9.23 -19.90
CA ARG A 10 -3.60 -9.75 -20.78
C ARG A 10 -2.68 -8.66 -21.35
N LYS A 11 -2.59 -7.49 -20.71
CA LYS A 11 -1.77 -6.37 -21.16
C LYS A 11 -0.89 -5.82 -20.05
N GLU A 12 0.31 -5.44 -20.43
CA GLU A 12 1.20 -4.65 -19.58
C GLU A 12 0.85 -3.16 -19.68
N HIS A 13 0.78 -2.51 -18.53
CA HIS A 13 0.57 -1.09 -18.39
C HIS A 13 1.74 -0.48 -17.61
N SER A 14 2.65 0.17 -18.35
CA SER A 14 3.73 0.94 -17.77
C SER A 14 3.18 2.21 -17.11
N ILE A 15 3.56 2.45 -15.87
CA ILE A 15 3.16 3.64 -15.13
C ILE A 15 4.13 4.76 -15.52
N PRO A 16 3.63 5.88 -16.08
CA PRO A 16 4.49 6.99 -16.45
C PRO A 16 5.17 7.57 -15.21
N SER A 17 6.39 8.07 -15.39
CA SER A 17 7.13 8.79 -14.36
C SER A 17 6.34 10.02 -13.87
N GLU A 18 6.67 10.53 -12.67
CA GLU A 18 6.04 11.75 -12.12
C GLU A 18 6.13 12.95 -13.09
N ALA A 19 7.17 13.00 -13.93
CA ALA A 19 7.32 14.04 -14.96
C ALA A 19 6.30 13.88 -16.09
N GLU A 20 6.08 12.67 -16.59
CA GLU A 20 5.14 12.35 -17.65
C GLU A 20 3.68 12.49 -17.18
N GLN A 21 3.38 12.09 -15.94
CA GLN A 21 2.06 12.27 -15.34
C GLN A 21 1.65 13.76 -15.24
N ASN A 22 2.60 14.64 -14.93
CA ASN A 22 2.35 16.09 -14.89
C ASN A 22 2.04 16.69 -16.27
N ILE A 23 2.50 16.06 -17.36
CA ILE A 23 2.21 16.46 -18.74
C ILE A 23 0.83 15.93 -19.15
N LEU A 24 0.54 14.65 -18.86
CA LEU A 24 -0.75 14.01 -19.13
C LEU A 24 -1.92 14.71 -18.41
N ASN A 25 -1.75 15.08 -17.14
CA ASN A 25 -2.76 15.76 -16.34
C ASN A 25 -3.13 17.16 -16.88
N LYS A 26 -2.26 17.80 -17.67
CA LYS A 26 -2.56 19.08 -18.32
C LYS A 26 -3.41 18.93 -19.59
N SER A 27 -3.51 17.72 -20.15
CA SER A 27 -4.22 17.49 -21.42
C SER A 27 -5.74 17.32 -21.28
N GLY A 28 -6.27 17.24 -20.05
CA GLY A 28 -7.72 17.28 -19.78
C GLY A 28 -8.56 16.14 -20.35
N SER A 29 -7.94 15.06 -20.86
CA SER A 29 -8.68 13.91 -21.39
C SER A 29 -9.37 13.14 -20.26
N LYS A 30 -10.69 12.94 -20.37
CA LYS A 30 -11.43 12.02 -19.51
C LYS A 30 -11.09 10.60 -19.91
N THR A 31 -10.10 10.00 -19.24
CA THR A 31 -9.78 8.59 -19.39
C THR A 31 -10.92 7.75 -18.82
N PHE A 32 -11.57 6.97 -19.66
CA PHE A 32 -12.47 5.92 -19.20
C PHE A 32 -11.61 4.76 -18.68
N TYR A 33 -11.75 4.43 -17.40
CA TYR A 33 -11.00 3.34 -16.79
C TYR A 33 -11.76 2.03 -16.95
N GLU A 34 -11.06 0.97 -17.34
CA GLU A 34 -11.61 -0.39 -17.40
C GLU A 34 -11.98 -0.89 -15.99
N LYS A 35 -13.00 -1.74 -15.87
CA LYS A 35 -13.48 -2.21 -14.56
C LYS A 35 -12.42 -2.98 -13.78
N SER A 36 -11.67 -3.86 -14.46
CA SER A 36 -10.55 -4.62 -13.87
C SER A 36 -9.51 -3.71 -13.21
N PHE A 37 -9.25 -2.54 -13.80
CA PHE A 37 -8.30 -1.58 -13.24
C PHE A 37 -8.84 -0.93 -11.96
N ILE A 38 -10.13 -0.57 -11.92
CA ILE A 38 -10.77 -0.04 -10.71
C ILE A 38 -10.76 -1.09 -9.59
N ASP A 39 -11.06 -2.34 -9.91
CA ASP A 39 -11.02 -3.46 -8.97
C ASP A 39 -9.61 -3.66 -8.40
N LEU A 40 -8.59 -3.58 -9.25
CA LEU A 40 -7.19 -3.65 -8.84
C LEU A 40 -6.83 -2.53 -7.85
N LEU A 41 -7.23 -1.28 -8.11
CA LEU A 41 -7.03 -0.15 -7.19
C LEU A 41 -7.78 -0.35 -5.86
N CYS A 42 -8.99 -0.92 -5.90
CA CYS A 42 -9.76 -1.25 -4.71
C CYS A 42 -9.01 -2.25 -3.84
N VAL A 43 -8.53 -3.36 -4.40
CA VAL A 43 -7.76 -4.37 -3.64
C VAL A 43 -6.45 -3.77 -3.13
N MET A 44 -5.71 -3.01 -3.95
CA MET A 44 -4.48 -2.31 -3.53
C MET A 44 -4.68 -1.35 -2.36
N SER A 45 -5.88 -0.79 -2.22
CA SER A 45 -6.25 0.15 -1.16
C SER A 45 -6.77 -0.52 0.10
N VAL A 46 -7.70 -1.47 -0.04
CA VAL A 46 -8.43 -2.12 1.07
C VAL A 46 -7.58 -3.22 1.70
N CYS A 47 -6.89 -4.03 0.89
CA CYS A 47 -5.94 -5.03 1.35
C CYS A 47 -4.57 -4.40 1.67
N ASN A 48 -4.53 -3.27 2.37
CA ASN A 48 -3.29 -2.56 2.61
C ASN A 48 -3.27 -1.95 4.02
N LYS A 49 -2.18 -2.16 4.76
CA LYS A 49 -2.04 -1.68 6.14
C LYS A 49 -1.36 -0.32 6.25
N ALA A 50 -0.83 0.24 5.15
CA ALA A 50 -0.30 1.59 5.18
C ALA A 50 -1.41 2.63 5.45
N GLN A 51 -1.03 3.69 6.14
CA GLN A 51 -1.93 4.74 6.63
C GLN A 51 -1.31 6.11 6.39
N PHE A 52 -2.16 7.13 6.31
CA PHE A 52 -1.69 8.51 6.31
C PHE A 52 -1.22 8.90 7.72
N GLU A 53 -0.09 9.59 7.81
CA GLU A 53 0.46 10.15 9.05
C GLU A 53 -0.52 11.14 9.69
N HIS A 54 -1.14 11.97 8.85
CA HIS A 54 -2.20 12.89 9.22
C HIS A 54 -3.39 12.64 8.29
N PRO A 55 -4.31 11.73 8.63
CA PRO A 55 -5.56 11.57 7.88
C PRO A 55 -6.32 12.89 7.90
N SER A 56 -7.04 13.20 6.81
CA SER A 56 -7.82 14.43 6.77
C SER A 56 -8.86 14.44 7.91
N GLU A 57 -9.02 15.58 8.59
CA GLU A 57 -9.85 15.68 9.80
C GLU A 57 -11.31 15.25 9.58
N SER A 58 -11.80 15.33 8.34
CA SER A 58 -13.14 14.90 7.93
C SER A 58 -13.32 13.38 7.85
N PHE A 59 -12.24 12.60 7.78
CA PHE A 59 -12.27 11.15 7.60
C PHE A 59 -11.71 10.34 8.78
N THR A 60 -11.13 11.00 9.79
CA THR A 60 -10.75 10.34 11.04
C THR A 60 -12.00 9.87 11.78
N ARG A 61 -12.20 8.55 11.90
CA ARG A 61 -13.28 7.97 12.73
C ARG A 61 -13.30 8.64 14.10
N VAL A 62 -14.50 8.91 14.63
CA VAL A 62 -14.67 9.54 15.95
C VAL A 62 -13.87 8.80 17.02
N SER A 63 -13.83 7.46 16.95
CA SER A 63 -13.03 6.62 17.85
C SER A 63 -11.52 6.90 17.80
N THR A 64 -10.95 7.12 16.61
CA THR A 64 -9.53 7.48 16.46
C THR A 64 -9.26 8.91 16.93
N LYS A 65 -10.19 9.85 16.70
CA LYS A 65 -10.10 11.21 17.28
C LYS A 65 -10.09 11.16 18.82
N MET A 66 -11.00 10.39 19.43
CA MET A 66 -11.05 10.24 20.90
C MET A 66 -9.76 9.59 21.46
N LEU A 67 -9.20 8.58 20.78
CA LEU A 67 -7.92 7.95 21.18
C LEU A 67 -6.73 8.92 21.08
N LEU A 68 -6.69 9.75 20.03
CA LEU A 68 -5.68 10.80 19.87
C LEU A 68 -5.80 11.86 20.98
N GLU A 69 -7.02 12.30 21.30
CA GLU A 69 -7.30 13.24 22.40
C GLU A 69 -6.95 12.68 23.79
N GLN A 70 -7.14 11.38 24.01
CA GLN A 70 -6.72 10.72 25.25
C GLN A 70 -5.20 10.63 25.35
N LYS A 71 -4.50 10.33 24.24
CA LYS A 71 -3.03 10.30 24.21
C LYS A 71 -2.40 11.67 24.40
N THR A 72 -2.94 12.72 23.80
CA THR A 72 -2.44 14.10 24.00
C THR A 72 -2.65 14.57 25.43
N LYS A 73 -3.76 14.20 26.09
CA LYS A 73 -3.94 14.43 27.54
C LYS A 73 -2.90 13.69 28.40
N SER A 74 -2.48 12.49 27.99
CA SER A 74 -1.48 11.69 28.72
C SER A 74 -0.02 12.12 28.45
N GLN A 75 0.27 12.80 27.33
CA GLN A 75 1.62 13.26 26.98
C GLN A 75 2.02 14.60 27.63
N ASN A 76 1.09 15.32 28.26
CA ASN A 76 1.38 16.54 29.02
C ASN A 76 2.02 16.28 30.41
N ALA A 77 2.41 15.05 30.72
CA ALA A 77 3.26 14.76 31.87
C ALA A 77 4.72 15.15 31.57
N LYS A 78 5.21 16.18 32.27
CA LYS A 78 6.58 16.72 32.16
C LYS A 78 7.61 15.61 32.41
N LEU A 79 8.20 15.05 31.35
CA LEU A 79 9.27 14.05 31.42
C LEU A 79 10.60 14.70 31.85
N THR A 80 10.95 14.62 33.14
CA THR A 80 12.31 14.92 33.60
C THR A 80 13.17 13.67 33.44
N LYS A 81 13.90 13.58 32.32
CA LYS A 81 14.87 12.48 32.13
C LYS A 81 16.08 12.70 33.05
N LYS A 82 16.16 11.95 34.15
CA LYS A 82 17.40 11.81 34.93
C LYS A 82 18.24 10.69 34.32
N PHE A 83 19.51 10.96 34.06
CA PHE A 83 20.46 9.95 33.57
C PHE A 83 21.43 9.58 34.67
N THR A 84 21.62 8.28 34.89
CA THR A 84 22.63 7.74 35.81
C THR A 84 23.80 7.22 34.99
N ILE A 85 25.00 7.73 35.25
CA ILE A 85 26.23 7.27 34.59
C ILE A 85 26.99 6.39 35.59
N ILE A 86 27.28 5.14 35.19
CA ILE A 86 28.12 4.21 35.94
C ILE A 86 29.51 4.25 35.30
N THR A 87 30.52 4.66 36.06
CA THR A 87 31.91 4.64 35.59
C THR A 87 32.54 3.27 35.83
N GLN A 88 33.63 2.97 35.11
CA GLN A 88 34.28 1.65 35.12
C GLN A 88 34.88 1.22 36.48
N SER A 89 34.91 2.11 37.48
CA SER A 89 35.30 1.80 38.86
C SER A 89 34.12 1.50 39.81
N GLY A 90 32.90 1.40 39.28
CA GLY A 90 31.71 0.95 40.03
C GLY A 90 31.09 1.98 40.98
N ARG A 91 31.53 3.25 40.96
CA ARG A 91 30.87 4.33 41.74
C ARG A 91 29.74 4.98 40.94
N LEU A 92 28.54 4.97 41.51
CA LEU A 92 27.37 5.71 41.02
C LEU A 92 27.53 7.20 41.31
N SER A 93 27.45 8.06 40.29
CA SER A 93 27.30 9.50 40.49
C SER A 93 26.07 10.02 39.76
N VAL A 94 25.15 10.65 40.49
CA VAL A 94 24.02 11.39 39.93
C VAL A 94 24.49 12.84 39.80
N LYS A 95 24.62 13.33 38.57
CA LYS A 95 24.89 14.75 38.32
C LYS A 95 23.65 15.41 37.73
N GLU A 96 23.31 16.58 38.25
CA GLU A 96 22.38 17.50 37.59
C GLU A 96 23.11 18.25 36.47
N PRO A 97 22.40 18.72 35.43
CA PRO A 97 23.03 19.42 34.30
C PRO A 97 23.82 20.64 34.78
N THR A 98 25.05 20.83 34.27
CA THR A 98 25.88 22.01 34.59
C THR A 98 25.21 23.30 34.10
N GLU A 99 25.52 24.41 34.79
CA GLU A 99 24.93 25.74 34.54
C GLU A 99 25.20 26.31 33.14
N ASP A 100 26.07 25.67 32.35
CA ASP A 100 26.34 26.02 30.95
C ASP A 100 25.12 25.83 30.03
N LEU A 101 24.06 25.18 30.53
CA LEU A 101 22.76 25.07 29.87
C LEU A 101 21.72 26.11 30.35
N LYS A 102 22.04 26.94 31.35
CA LYS A 102 21.15 28.02 31.84
C LYS A 102 21.24 29.31 31.01
N GLY A 103 22.17 29.39 30.06
CA GLY A 103 22.38 30.56 29.19
C GLY A 103 21.77 30.48 27.79
N MET A 104 21.00 29.44 27.48
CA MET A 104 20.24 29.31 26.22
C MET A 104 18.74 29.51 26.44
N GLU A 105 18.35 30.35 27.40
CA GLU A 105 16.97 30.82 27.55
C GLU A 105 16.86 32.27 27.09
N GLU A 106 16.83 32.47 25.76
CA GLU A 106 16.04 33.52 25.09
C GLU A 106 16.05 33.29 23.56
N GLY A 107 15.93 32.03 23.14
CA GLY A 107 15.67 31.67 21.76
C GLY A 107 14.19 31.39 21.57
N LYS A 108 13.43 32.38 21.06
CA LYS A 108 12.07 32.34 20.50
C LYS A 108 11.14 31.20 20.95
N LYS A 109 9.97 31.56 21.51
CA LYS A 109 8.92 30.61 21.90
C LYS A 109 8.63 29.61 20.76
N PRO A 110 8.28 28.35 21.05
CA PRO A 110 8.05 27.31 20.03
C PRO A 110 7.04 27.69 18.93
N ASP A 111 6.15 28.65 19.21
CA ASP A 111 5.16 29.16 18.28
C ASP A 111 5.74 30.07 17.17
N ASP A 112 6.94 30.63 17.38
CA ASP A 112 7.60 31.56 16.45
C ASP A 112 8.35 30.84 15.31
N TYR A 113 8.51 29.51 15.36
CA TYR A 113 9.04 28.73 14.24
C TYR A 113 7.98 28.44 13.16
N TRP A 114 6.71 28.82 13.36
CA TRP A 114 5.64 28.56 12.40
C TRP A 114 5.14 29.79 11.60
N ASN A 115 5.66 31.00 11.85
CA ASN A 115 5.26 32.17 11.07
C ASN A 115 6.29 32.52 9.99
N VAL A 116 6.39 31.66 8.97
CA VAL A 116 6.87 32.07 7.65
C VAL A 116 5.66 32.50 6.82
N THR A 117 5.50 33.82 6.74
CA THR A 117 4.85 34.58 5.67
C THR A 117 3.69 33.90 4.92
N LYS A 118 2.47 34.33 5.27
CA LYS A 118 1.34 34.34 4.34
C LYS A 118 1.73 35.13 3.08
N LYS A 119 2.06 34.43 2.00
CA LYS A 119 1.81 34.83 0.60
C LYS A 119 2.19 33.66 -0.31
N GLY A 120 1.20 33.13 -1.02
CA GLY A 120 1.39 32.14 -2.09
C GLY A 120 0.60 30.85 -1.84
N SER A 121 -0.45 30.67 -2.64
CA SER A 121 -1.21 29.44 -2.92
C SER A 121 -0.93 28.21 -2.01
N SER A 122 -1.95 27.79 -1.27
CA SER A 122 -1.97 26.54 -0.48
C SER A 122 -1.52 25.32 -1.29
N LYS A 123 -0.21 25.03 -1.30
CA LYS A 123 0.32 23.71 -1.66
C LYS A 123 -0.19 22.77 -0.58
N LYS A 124 -1.14 21.89 -0.92
CA LYS A 124 -1.57 20.77 -0.06
C LYS A 124 -0.32 20.15 0.56
N LYS A 125 -0.22 20.13 1.90
CA LYS A 125 0.77 19.32 2.62
C LYS A 125 0.67 17.91 2.03
N LYS A 126 1.75 17.39 1.44
CA LYS A 126 1.76 16.00 0.96
C LYS A 126 1.49 15.12 2.18
N ASN A 127 0.35 14.41 2.20
CA ASN A 127 0.06 13.46 3.27
C ASN A 127 1.13 12.37 3.22
N ASN A 128 2.01 12.35 4.21
CA ASN A 128 2.99 11.28 4.35
C ASN A 128 2.26 9.97 4.64
N LEU A 129 2.74 8.89 4.02
CA LEU A 129 2.24 7.54 4.21
C LEU A 129 3.22 6.75 5.07
N ILE A 130 2.70 6.07 6.09
CA ILE A 130 3.44 5.24 7.04
C ILE A 130 3.02 3.78 6.81
N GLY A 131 3.98 2.87 6.78
CA GLY A 131 3.76 1.44 6.60
C GLY A 131 4.96 0.72 6.02
N MET A 132 4.79 -0.54 5.64
CA MET A 132 5.83 -1.29 4.93
C MET A 132 6.10 -0.67 3.55
N SER A 133 7.36 -0.71 3.09
CA SER A 133 7.81 -0.04 1.86
C SER A 133 6.94 -0.37 0.63
N LEU A 134 6.60 -1.65 0.43
CA LEU A 134 5.74 -2.11 -0.67
C LEU A 134 4.29 -1.62 -0.52
N GLU A 135 3.74 -1.66 0.69
CA GLU A 135 2.38 -1.19 0.96
C GLU A 135 2.23 0.32 0.76
N VAL A 136 3.23 1.10 1.19
CA VAL A 136 3.31 2.53 0.93
C VAL A 136 3.41 2.79 -0.58
N ALA A 137 4.19 2.00 -1.32
CA ALA A 137 4.30 2.14 -2.77
C ALA A 137 2.95 1.92 -3.46
N LEU A 138 2.20 0.87 -3.09
CA LEU A 138 0.86 0.59 -3.61
C LEU A 138 -0.11 1.75 -3.30
N LEU A 139 -0.19 2.23 -2.06
CA LEU A 139 -1.09 3.34 -1.72
C LEU A 139 -0.69 4.64 -2.41
N ARG A 140 0.61 4.92 -2.55
CA ARG A 140 1.07 6.08 -3.31
C ARG A 140 0.60 6.01 -4.75
N TYR A 141 0.68 4.84 -5.37
CA TYR A 141 0.18 4.66 -6.72
C TYR A 141 -1.33 4.87 -6.78
N VAL A 142 -2.11 4.28 -5.87
CA VAL A 142 -3.55 4.52 -5.79
C VAL A 142 -3.85 6.02 -5.70
N GLU A 143 -3.18 6.75 -4.79
CA GLU A 143 -3.33 8.21 -4.62
C GLU A 143 -2.95 9.04 -5.86
N THR A 144 -2.17 8.51 -6.81
CA THR A 144 -1.93 9.20 -8.09
C THR A 144 -3.13 9.14 -9.03
N VAL A 145 -3.99 8.13 -8.87
CA VAL A 145 -5.13 7.86 -9.75
C VAL A 145 -6.45 8.28 -9.10
N THR A 146 -6.63 7.93 -7.82
CA THR A 146 -7.86 8.13 -7.06
C THR A 146 -7.59 8.19 -5.55
N SER A 147 -8.52 8.74 -4.78
CA SER A 147 -8.33 8.87 -3.34
C SER A 147 -8.62 7.57 -2.58
N VAL A 148 -7.65 7.12 -1.79
CA VAL A 148 -7.76 6.04 -0.80
C VAL A 148 -8.83 6.35 0.24
N GLU A 149 -8.94 7.63 0.65
CA GLU A 149 -9.98 8.10 1.57
C GLU A 149 -11.38 8.02 0.93
N ALA A 150 -11.50 8.00 -0.40
CA ALA A 150 -12.77 7.76 -1.10
C ALA A 150 -13.08 6.27 -1.30
N ILE A 151 -12.06 5.41 -1.42
CA ILE A 151 -12.23 3.96 -1.60
C ILE A 151 -12.59 3.27 -0.28
N ARG A 152 -11.75 3.42 0.74
CA ARG A 152 -11.82 2.61 1.97
C ARG A 152 -13.16 2.69 2.71
N PRO A 153 -13.84 3.85 2.82
CA PRO A 153 -15.15 3.91 3.47
C PRO A 153 -16.21 3.07 2.78
N ARG A 154 -16.13 2.88 1.45
CA ARG A 154 -17.08 2.06 0.69
C ARG A 154 -16.92 0.55 0.93
N PHE A 155 -15.77 0.16 1.48
CA PHE A 155 -15.39 -1.22 1.78
C PHE A 155 -14.96 -1.36 3.24
N PRO A 156 -15.86 -1.15 4.22
CA PRO A 156 -15.51 -1.34 5.62
C PRO A 156 -15.13 -2.81 5.84
N LYS A 157 -13.92 -3.00 6.36
CA LYS A 157 -13.35 -4.31 6.67
C LYS A 157 -14.15 -4.99 7.78
N LEU A 158 -14.61 -6.21 7.50
CA LEU A 158 -15.33 -7.07 8.43
C LEU A 158 -14.40 -8.10 9.06
N PHE A 159 -13.44 -8.61 8.29
CA PHE A 159 -12.51 -9.65 8.71
C PHE A 159 -11.21 -9.59 7.91
N GLU A 160 -10.11 -10.08 8.50
CA GLU A 160 -8.80 -10.13 7.84
C GLU A 160 -8.01 -11.35 8.29
N ILE A 161 -7.47 -12.07 7.31
CA ILE A 161 -6.37 -13.01 7.50
C ILE A 161 -5.10 -12.25 7.10
N PRO A 162 -4.22 -11.89 8.05
CA PRO A 162 -3.02 -11.12 7.75
C PRO A 162 -2.07 -11.90 6.83
N PHE A 163 -1.04 -11.25 6.28
CA PHE A 163 0.01 -11.98 5.57
C PHE A 163 0.74 -12.96 6.50
N ASN A 164 1.14 -14.13 5.97
CA ASN A 164 2.04 -15.08 6.65
C ASN A 164 2.97 -15.71 5.60
N SER A 165 4.22 -15.98 5.99
CA SER A 165 5.29 -16.44 5.09
C SER A 165 5.09 -17.85 4.53
N VAL A 166 4.32 -18.70 5.21
CA VAL A 166 4.00 -20.07 4.75
C VAL A 166 2.96 -20.01 3.65
N ARG A 167 1.85 -19.29 3.87
CA ARG A 167 0.77 -19.14 2.87
C ARG A 167 1.10 -18.13 1.76
N ARG A 168 1.95 -17.14 2.05
CA ARG A 168 2.41 -16.08 1.13
C ARG A 168 1.31 -15.20 0.52
N TRP A 169 0.14 -15.14 1.15
CA TRP A 169 -0.97 -14.23 0.82
C TRP A 169 -1.64 -13.63 2.05
N GLN A 170 -2.40 -12.55 1.82
CA GLN A 170 -3.29 -11.87 2.76
C GLN A 170 -4.71 -11.85 2.16
N LEU A 171 -5.73 -11.96 3.02
CA LEU A 171 -7.14 -11.93 2.66
C LEU A 171 -7.88 -10.92 3.53
N VAL A 172 -8.76 -10.13 2.91
CA VAL A 172 -9.68 -9.21 3.59
C VAL A 172 -11.10 -9.49 3.13
N ILE A 173 -12.03 -9.53 4.07
CA ILE A 173 -13.46 -9.50 3.79
C ILE A 173 -13.95 -8.09 4.11
N ALA A 174 -14.63 -7.47 3.14
CA ALA A 174 -15.22 -6.16 3.29
C ALA A 174 -16.68 -6.17 2.86
N ARG A 175 -17.49 -5.28 3.45
CA ARG A 175 -18.86 -5.05 3.00
C ARG A 175 -18.85 -4.14 1.78
N CYS A 176 -19.66 -4.42 0.76
CA CYS A 176 -19.88 -3.48 -0.33
C CYS A 176 -20.97 -2.49 0.08
N GLN A 177 -20.60 -1.27 0.50
CA GLN A 177 -21.59 -0.23 0.84
C GLN A 177 -22.17 0.48 -0.39
N ALA A 178 -21.42 0.48 -1.49
CA ALA A 178 -21.88 0.99 -2.78
C ALA A 178 -22.28 -0.18 -3.68
N LYS A 179 -23.16 0.09 -4.65
CA LYS A 179 -23.49 -0.89 -5.69
C LYS A 179 -22.20 -1.32 -6.40
N PRO A 180 -21.83 -2.62 -6.35
CA PRO A 180 -20.59 -3.07 -6.96
C PRO A 180 -20.70 -2.94 -8.47
N GLN A 181 -19.58 -2.59 -9.10
CA GLN A 181 -19.46 -2.45 -10.56
C GLN A 181 -18.65 -3.59 -11.19
N SER A 182 -18.02 -4.42 -10.36
CA SER A 182 -17.25 -5.59 -10.75
C SER A 182 -18.15 -6.60 -11.46
N VAL A 183 -17.63 -7.24 -12.49
CA VAL A 183 -18.41 -8.12 -13.39
C VAL A 183 -19.05 -9.28 -12.61
N ASP A 184 -18.31 -9.87 -11.68
CA ASP A 184 -18.77 -10.98 -10.83
C ASP A 184 -19.87 -10.61 -9.84
N ALA A 185 -20.01 -9.32 -9.53
CA ALA A 185 -21.01 -8.82 -8.61
C ALA A 185 -22.33 -8.48 -9.30
N LEU A 186 -22.29 -8.20 -10.61
CA LEU A 186 -23.48 -7.81 -11.38
C LEU A 186 -24.51 -8.93 -11.40
N GLU A 187 -24.07 -10.18 -11.52
CA GLU A 187 -24.92 -11.38 -11.47
C GLU A 187 -25.61 -11.55 -10.11
N LEU A 188 -24.98 -11.11 -9.01
CA LEU A 188 -25.52 -11.25 -7.65
C LEU A 188 -26.59 -10.20 -7.31
N LEU A 189 -26.70 -9.14 -8.10
CA LEU A 189 -27.61 -8.03 -7.82
C LEU A 189 -29.07 -8.37 -8.10
N GLU A 190 -29.32 -9.35 -8.97
CA GLU A 190 -30.67 -9.75 -9.37
C GLU A 190 -31.35 -10.66 -8.32
N ASP A 191 -30.56 -11.39 -7.52
CA ASP A 191 -31.03 -12.44 -6.62
C ASP A 191 -31.03 -12.07 -5.12
N LEU A 192 -30.77 -10.81 -4.79
CA LEU A 192 -30.68 -10.34 -3.39
C LEU A 192 -32.03 -10.40 -2.68
N GLN A 193 -32.11 -11.19 -1.61
CA GLN A 193 -33.26 -11.23 -0.71
C GLN A 193 -33.20 -10.13 0.37
N ASN A 194 -34.32 -9.88 1.04
CA ASN A 194 -34.36 -9.03 2.22
C ASN A 194 -33.40 -9.58 3.30
N ASP A 195 -32.67 -8.68 3.96
CA ASP A 195 -31.60 -8.96 4.96
C ASP A 195 -30.27 -9.55 4.43
N GLN A 196 -30.16 -9.77 3.12
CA GLN A 196 -28.88 -10.13 2.51
C GLN A 196 -28.08 -8.90 2.08
N VAL A 197 -26.76 -9.02 2.13
CA VAL A 197 -25.82 -8.00 1.68
C VAL A 197 -24.74 -8.62 0.82
N ILE A 198 -24.19 -7.82 -0.09
CA ILE A 198 -23.00 -8.19 -0.86
C ILE A 198 -21.77 -7.85 -0.03
N ASN A 199 -20.94 -8.86 0.18
CA ASN A 199 -19.58 -8.69 0.67
C ASN A 199 -18.60 -9.08 -0.44
N VAL A 200 -17.35 -8.72 -0.25
CA VAL A 200 -16.26 -9.03 -1.17
C VAL A 200 -15.08 -9.60 -0.39
N VAL A 201 -14.58 -10.73 -0.88
CA VAL A 201 -13.27 -11.24 -0.51
C VAL A 201 -12.26 -10.60 -1.43
N MET A 202 -11.22 -10.00 -0.87
CA MET A 202 -10.10 -9.42 -1.59
C MET A 202 -8.82 -10.09 -1.13
N MET A 203 -7.95 -10.46 -2.06
CA MET A 203 -6.67 -11.09 -1.77
C MET A 203 -5.51 -10.42 -2.49
N LYS A 204 -4.37 -10.35 -1.80
CA LYS A 204 -3.07 -9.99 -2.38
C LYS A 204 -2.00 -10.94 -1.87
N GLY A 205 -1.01 -11.25 -2.71
CA GLY A 205 0.05 -12.17 -2.31
C GLY A 205 1.04 -12.47 -3.42
N ALA A 206 1.81 -13.54 -3.22
CA ALA A 206 2.66 -14.11 -4.25
C ALA A 206 1.82 -14.47 -5.49
N PRO A 207 2.23 -14.07 -6.72
CA PRO A 207 1.46 -14.28 -7.94
C PRO A 207 0.96 -15.72 -8.14
N GLU A 208 1.82 -16.70 -7.90
CA GLU A 208 1.55 -18.11 -8.05
C GLU A 208 0.48 -18.62 -7.08
N GLU A 209 0.50 -18.15 -5.82
CA GLU A 209 -0.47 -18.55 -4.80
C GLU A 209 -1.84 -17.93 -5.06
N ILE A 210 -1.85 -16.69 -5.55
CA ILE A 210 -3.09 -16.01 -5.89
C ILE A 210 -3.72 -16.65 -7.13
N LEU A 211 -2.94 -16.89 -8.18
CA LEU A 211 -3.43 -17.54 -9.40
C LEU A 211 -3.97 -18.96 -9.12
N ALA A 212 -3.32 -19.71 -8.23
CA ALA A 212 -3.79 -21.04 -7.82
C ALA A 212 -5.20 -21.03 -7.20
N LYS A 213 -5.59 -19.94 -6.54
CA LYS A 213 -6.92 -19.75 -5.92
C LYS A 213 -7.97 -19.21 -6.89
N CYS A 214 -7.56 -18.80 -8.08
CA CYS A 214 -8.44 -18.22 -9.07
C CYS A 214 -8.96 -19.29 -10.02
N SER A 215 -10.21 -19.11 -10.45
CA SER A 215 -10.85 -19.93 -11.48
C SER A 215 -11.24 -19.11 -12.70
N HIS A 216 -11.40 -17.80 -12.52
CA HIS A 216 -11.81 -16.88 -13.57
C HIS A 216 -10.88 -15.67 -13.60
N TYR A 217 -10.88 -14.95 -14.71
CA TYR A 217 -10.29 -13.63 -14.86
C TYR A 217 -11.26 -12.73 -15.63
N VAL A 218 -11.02 -11.43 -15.61
CA VAL A 218 -11.81 -10.48 -16.41
C VAL A 218 -11.08 -10.18 -17.71
N LEU A 219 -11.80 -10.20 -18.83
CA LEU A 219 -11.33 -9.75 -20.13
C LEU A 219 -12.44 -8.99 -20.84
N HIS A 220 -12.20 -7.72 -21.20
CA HIS A 220 -13.20 -6.88 -21.86
C HIS A 220 -14.54 -6.82 -21.09
N ASP A 221 -14.47 -6.69 -19.77
CA ASP A 221 -15.63 -6.67 -18.86
C ASP A 221 -16.47 -7.97 -18.86
N GLU A 222 -15.91 -9.09 -19.32
CA GLU A 222 -16.51 -10.42 -19.24
C GLU A 222 -15.68 -11.35 -18.33
N LEU A 223 -16.36 -12.24 -17.60
CA LEU A 223 -15.70 -13.33 -16.89
C LEU A 223 -15.30 -14.43 -17.88
N LYS A 224 -14.03 -14.82 -17.84
CA LYS A 224 -13.48 -15.95 -18.59
C LYS A 224 -12.87 -16.94 -17.62
N GLU A 225 -13.02 -18.23 -17.88
CA GLU A 225 -12.35 -19.28 -17.13
C GLU A 225 -10.84 -19.24 -17.38
N ILE A 226 -10.06 -19.54 -16.34
CA ILE A 226 -8.60 -19.63 -16.46
C ILE A 226 -8.23 -20.96 -17.12
N ASP A 227 -7.70 -20.88 -18.34
CA ASP A 227 -7.06 -21.98 -19.06
C ASP A 227 -5.54 -22.01 -18.84
N GLU A 228 -4.87 -23.02 -19.38
CA GLU A 228 -3.41 -23.16 -19.28
C GLU A 228 -2.66 -22.05 -20.03
N ASP A 229 -3.22 -21.54 -21.13
CA ASP A 229 -2.63 -20.44 -21.89
C ASP A 229 -2.56 -19.17 -21.02
N PHE A 230 -3.66 -18.80 -20.37
CA PHE A 230 -3.69 -17.67 -19.44
C PHE A 230 -2.76 -17.88 -18.24
N ARG A 231 -2.65 -19.10 -17.71
CA ARG A 231 -1.70 -19.42 -16.63
C ARG A 231 -0.25 -19.18 -17.06
N ASN A 232 0.11 -19.62 -18.27
CA ASN A 232 1.44 -19.43 -18.83
C ASN A 232 1.74 -17.95 -19.06
N GLU A 233 0.80 -17.18 -19.60
CA GLU A 233 0.99 -15.74 -19.78
C GLU A 233 1.21 -14.98 -18.48
N CYS A 234 0.43 -15.30 -17.44
CA CYS A 234 0.65 -14.69 -16.14
C CYS A 234 2.06 -15.04 -15.63
N LYS A 235 2.47 -16.30 -15.81
CA LYS A 235 3.78 -16.79 -15.40
C LYS A 235 4.91 -16.06 -16.07
N ASP A 236 4.84 -15.95 -17.39
CA ASP A 236 5.83 -15.22 -18.18
C ASP A 236 5.90 -13.76 -17.74
N ALA A 237 4.75 -13.12 -17.46
CA ALA A 237 4.71 -11.74 -16.97
C ALA A 237 5.42 -11.56 -15.62
N TRP A 238 5.08 -12.36 -14.59
CA TRP A 238 5.74 -12.17 -13.28
C TRP A 238 7.19 -12.64 -13.27
N GLU A 239 7.56 -13.63 -14.09
CA GLU A 239 8.96 -14.04 -14.24
C GLU A 239 9.78 -12.95 -14.94
N HIS A 240 9.24 -12.37 -16.01
CA HIS A 240 9.85 -11.23 -16.71
C HIS A 240 10.09 -10.06 -15.75
N TYR A 241 9.08 -9.62 -15.00
CA TYR A 241 9.23 -8.54 -14.02
C TYR A 241 10.20 -8.89 -12.89
N GLY A 242 10.21 -10.15 -12.46
CA GLY A 242 11.13 -10.66 -11.46
C GLY A 242 12.60 -10.61 -11.92
N CYS A 243 12.86 -10.98 -13.17
CA CYS A 243 14.20 -10.90 -13.78
C CYS A 243 14.73 -9.46 -13.86
N GLU A 244 13.84 -8.48 -14.00
CA GLU A 244 14.20 -7.05 -13.94
C GLU A 244 14.33 -6.51 -12.49
N GLY A 245 14.25 -7.38 -11.47
CA GLY A 245 14.41 -7.01 -10.07
C GLY A 245 13.18 -6.38 -9.43
N ASN A 246 12.01 -6.48 -10.07
CA ASN A 246 10.76 -6.02 -9.46
C ASN A 246 10.25 -7.03 -8.44
N ARG A 247 9.61 -6.52 -7.38
CA ARG A 247 8.75 -7.32 -6.51
C ARG A 247 7.35 -7.36 -7.13
N VAL A 248 6.90 -8.57 -7.47
CA VAL A 248 5.58 -8.78 -8.10
C VAL A 248 4.57 -9.25 -7.05
N LEU A 249 3.36 -8.70 -7.11
CA LEU A 249 2.20 -9.15 -6.32
C LEU A 249 1.06 -9.50 -7.25
N GLY A 250 0.35 -10.59 -6.96
CA GLY A 250 -0.93 -10.92 -7.56
C GLY A 250 -2.09 -10.42 -6.73
N PHE A 251 -3.20 -10.12 -7.41
CA PHE A 251 -4.43 -9.64 -6.81
C PHE A 251 -5.62 -10.43 -7.35
N ALA A 252 -6.58 -10.69 -6.45
CA ALA A 252 -7.83 -11.34 -6.78
C ALA A 252 -8.95 -10.80 -5.91
N LEU A 253 -10.18 -10.93 -6.40
CA LEU A 253 -11.38 -10.67 -5.61
C LEU A 253 -12.49 -11.67 -5.92
N LYS A 254 -13.50 -11.70 -5.06
CA LYS A 254 -14.76 -12.36 -5.32
C LYS A 254 -15.88 -11.76 -4.49
N HIS A 255 -16.96 -11.38 -5.14
CA HIS A 255 -18.19 -10.98 -4.50
C HIS A 255 -19.01 -12.19 -4.09
N PHE A 256 -19.70 -12.08 -2.97
CA PHE A 256 -20.58 -13.11 -2.46
C PHE A 256 -21.69 -12.50 -1.61
N VAL A 257 -22.83 -13.17 -1.60
CA VAL A 257 -23.98 -12.78 -0.78
C VAL A 257 -23.87 -13.45 0.59
N SER A 258 -24.16 -12.71 1.66
CA SER A 258 -24.34 -13.27 2.99
C SER A 258 -25.40 -12.51 3.77
N ASP A 259 -25.79 -13.05 4.91
CA ASP A 259 -26.60 -12.35 5.89
C ASP A 259 -25.92 -11.04 6.36
N ALA A 260 -26.71 -9.98 6.58
CA ALA A 260 -26.24 -8.66 7.02
C ALA A 260 -25.51 -8.68 8.37
N HIS A 261 -25.77 -9.68 9.21
CA HIS A 261 -25.20 -9.87 10.54
C HIS A 261 -24.23 -11.05 10.61
N ALA A 262 -23.88 -11.65 9.47
CA ALA A 262 -22.88 -12.72 9.39
C ALA A 262 -21.56 -12.32 10.07
N LYS A 263 -21.05 -13.24 10.90
CA LYS A 263 -19.73 -13.11 11.52
C LYS A 263 -18.76 -14.03 10.80
N PHE A 264 -17.66 -13.46 10.34
CA PHE A 264 -16.61 -14.19 9.64
C PHE A 264 -15.51 -14.62 10.62
N THR A 265 -15.02 -15.84 10.45
CA THR A 265 -13.95 -16.43 11.26
C THR A 265 -12.89 -17.04 10.35
N ASN A 266 -11.82 -17.61 10.90
CA ASN A 266 -10.83 -18.32 10.09
C ASN A 266 -11.36 -19.64 9.49
N GLU A 267 -12.52 -20.11 9.93
CA GLU A 267 -13.14 -21.32 9.39
C GLU A 267 -13.71 -21.02 8.01
N SER A 268 -13.27 -21.77 6.99
CA SER A 268 -13.48 -21.49 5.57
C SER A 268 -14.90 -21.73 5.05
N THR A 269 -15.88 -21.93 5.92
CA THR A 269 -17.23 -22.36 5.55
C THR A 269 -18.17 -21.22 5.17
N ASN A 270 -17.90 -19.98 5.59
CA ASN A 270 -18.83 -18.85 5.44
C ASN A 270 -18.39 -17.76 4.45
N TYR A 271 -17.29 -17.94 3.71
CA TYR A 271 -16.87 -17.07 2.60
C TYR A 271 -15.99 -17.83 1.61
N PRO A 272 -15.95 -17.41 0.33
CA PRO A 272 -15.12 -18.06 -0.67
C PRO A 272 -13.63 -17.76 -0.45
N GLN A 273 -12.82 -18.81 -0.26
CA GLN A 273 -11.35 -18.71 -0.28
C GLN A 273 -10.72 -19.23 -1.59
N GLU A 274 -11.54 -19.87 -2.42
CA GLU A 274 -11.16 -20.51 -3.68
C GLU A 274 -12.12 -20.06 -4.79
N LYS A 275 -11.76 -20.39 -6.04
CA LYS A 275 -12.53 -20.02 -7.24
C LYS A 275 -12.74 -18.50 -7.35
N LEU A 276 -11.71 -17.73 -7.03
CA LEU A 276 -11.72 -16.28 -7.13
C LEU A 276 -11.64 -15.82 -8.59
N VAL A 277 -11.79 -14.51 -8.76
CA VAL A 277 -11.51 -13.80 -10.01
C VAL A 277 -10.13 -13.14 -9.90
N PHE A 278 -9.22 -13.54 -10.78
CA PHE A 278 -7.91 -12.92 -10.94
C PHE A 278 -8.07 -11.56 -11.62
N ILE A 279 -7.57 -10.50 -10.99
CA ILE A 279 -7.74 -9.12 -11.49
C ILE A 279 -6.45 -8.49 -12.01
N GLY A 280 -5.29 -9.02 -11.63
CA GLY A 280 -4.02 -8.56 -12.19
C GLY A 280 -2.80 -8.72 -11.29
N LEU A 281 -1.67 -8.22 -11.78
CA LEU A 281 -0.39 -8.15 -11.12
C LEU A 281 0.05 -6.69 -10.95
N SER A 282 0.90 -6.44 -9.95
CA SER A 282 1.68 -5.21 -9.86
C SER A 282 3.16 -5.52 -9.67
N ALA A 283 4.01 -4.80 -10.38
CA ALA A 283 5.45 -4.84 -10.22
C ALA A 283 5.94 -3.55 -9.53
N ALA A 284 6.71 -3.70 -8.46
CA ALA A 284 7.30 -2.58 -7.73
C ALA A 284 8.80 -2.77 -7.53
N ILE A 285 9.57 -1.74 -7.89
CA ILE A 285 11.02 -1.74 -7.74
C ILE A 285 11.44 -0.82 -6.59
N ASP A 286 12.58 -1.11 -5.97
CA ASP A 286 13.24 -0.10 -5.14
C ASP A 286 14.19 0.72 -6.02
N PRO A 287 13.87 2.01 -6.30
CA PRO A 287 14.71 2.79 -7.18
C PRO A 287 16.08 3.01 -6.54
N PRO A 288 17.17 2.97 -7.33
CA PRO A 288 18.49 3.34 -6.84
C PRO A 288 18.46 4.78 -6.31
N LYS A 289 19.21 5.05 -5.23
CA LYS A 289 19.32 6.41 -4.69
C LYS A 289 20.00 7.31 -5.75
N PRO A 290 19.50 8.53 -6.02
CA PRO A 290 20.06 9.39 -7.07
C PRO A 290 21.56 9.65 -6.92
N GLN A 291 22.01 9.85 -5.68
CA GLN A 291 23.41 10.13 -5.32
C GLN A 291 24.35 8.94 -5.57
N VAL A 292 23.82 7.71 -5.65
CA VAL A 292 24.64 6.49 -5.82
C VAL A 292 25.19 6.41 -7.23
N ALA A 293 24.44 6.82 -8.25
CA ALA A 293 24.92 6.81 -9.62
C ALA A 293 26.12 7.76 -9.80
N GLU A 294 26.02 8.97 -9.25
CA GLU A 294 27.10 9.96 -9.27
C GLU A 294 28.34 9.47 -8.51
N ALA A 295 28.16 8.91 -7.31
CA ALA A 295 29.27 8.36 -6.53
C ALA A 295 29.98 7.20 -7.24
N ILE A 296 29.22 6.29 -7.88
CA ILE A 296 29.80 5.19 -8.66
C ILE A 296 30.60 5.73 -9.84
N GLN A 297 30.10 6.77 -10.51
CA GLN A 297 30.80 7.38 -11.64
C GLN A 297 32.13 8.02 -11.20
N GLN A 298 32.12 8.79 -10.10
CA GLN A 298 33.33 9.37 -9.53
C GLN A 298 34.37 8.30 -9.16
N CYS A 299 33.95 7.17 -8.58
CA CYS A 299 34.84 6.05 -8.31
C CYS A 299 35.44 5.45 -9.59
N LYS A 300 34.64 5.30 -10.65
CA LYS A 300 35.11 4.80 -11.95
C LYS A 300 36.11 5.76 -12.60
N ASP A 301 35.84 7.06 -12.55
CA ASP A 301 36.71 8.11 -13.09
C ASP A 301 38.06 8.15 -12.35
N ALA A 302 38.06 7.82 -11.05
CA ALA A 302 39.26 7.66 -10.24
C ALA A 302 39.98 6.30 -10.43
N GLY A 303 39.51 5.44 -11.34
CA GLY A 303 40.09 4.11 -11.60
C GLY A 303 39.78 3.06 -10.52
N ILE A 304 38.85 3.34 -9.60
CA ILE A 304 38.45 2.42 -8.53
C ILE A 304 37.42 1.42 -9.05
N LYS A 305 37.72 0.12 -8.91
CA LYS A 305 36.78 -0.95 -9.25
C LYS A 305 35.69 -1.06 -8.19
N VAL A 306 34.43 -0.87 -8.60
CA VAL A 306 33.25 -1.01 -7.73
C VAL A 306 32.62 -2.38 -7.94
N TYR A 307 32.44 -3.15 -6.86
CA TYR A 307 31.75 -4.44 -6.87
C TYR A 307 30.45 -4.33 -6.08
N MET A 308 29.39 -4.97 -6.58
CA MET A 308 28.12 -5.10 -5.87
C MET A 308 28.05 -6.49 -5.23
N ILE A 309 27.93 -6.54 -3.91
CA ILE A 309 27.69 -7.78 -3.16
C ILE A 309 26.22 -7.77 -2.75
N THR A 310 25.42 -8.68 -3.33
CA THR A 310 24.01 -8.84 -2.96
C THR A 310 23.74 -10.29 -2.55
N GLY A 311 22.82 -10.48 -1.61
CA GLY A 311 22.29 -11.80 -1.24
C GLY A 311 21.07 -12.22 -2.06
N THR A 312 20.80 -11.57 -3.20
CA THR A 312 19.65 -11.89 -4.05
C THR A 312 20.03 -12.93 -5.07
N VAL A 313 19.16 -13.92 -5.31
CA VAL A 313 19.38 -14.95 -6.32
C VAL A 313 19.38 -14.29 -7.70
N VAL A 314 20.53 -14.29 -8.37
CA VAL A 314 20.62 -13.93 -9.78
C VAL A 314 20.14 -15.16 -10.54
N LYS A 315 18.91 -15.15 -11.08
CA LYS A 315 18.56 -16.14 -12.11
C LYS A 315 19.44 -15.80 -13.31
N GLY A 316 20.41 -16.66 -13.61
CA GLY A 316 21.33 -16.46 -14.71
C GLY A 316 20.57 -16.28 -16.01
N ASN A 317 20.93 -15.24 -16.76
CA ASN A 317 20.57 -15.18 -18.18
C ASN A 317 21.16 -16.43 -18.84
N SER A 318 20.28 -17.32 -19.32
CA SER A 318 20.66 -18.26 -20.36
C SER A 318 21.10 -17.44 -21.56
N LEU A 319 22.32 -17.71 -22.02
CA LEU A 319 23.00 -17.12 -23.17
C LEU A 319 22.16 -17.16 -24.44
#